data_AF-A0AAV8FVZ1-F1
#
_entry.id   AF-A0AAV8FVZ1-F1
#
_cell.length_a   1.000
_cell.length_b   1.000
_cell.length_c   1.000
_cell.angle_alpha   90.00
_cell.angle_beta   90.00
_cell.angle_gamma   90.00
#
_symmetry.space_group_name_H-M   'P 1'
#
loop_
_entity.id
_entity.type
_entity.pdbx_description
1 polymer ?
#
loop_
_entity_poly.entity_id
_entity_poly.type
_entity_poly.pdbx_seq_one_letter_code
_entity_poly.pdbx_strand_id
1 'polypeptide(L)'
;MDAVPLPEWASEPCIMGIDEAGRGPVLGPMVYGCLYCPLSYQQTLASLNFADSKTLKEEKREELFENLKSDPSLGWGVDVIDPRDLSAKMLQREKINLNEISHNSAMGLVRRVLDLGVFLTEVYVDTVGDADKYREKLSARFPGVKFVVSKKADSLYPVVSGASIVAKVTRDRSLRDWVLDETAQNITRNFGSGYPGVYLCKMVQGSQKAVLGNKRLVNTEKSVQYVTLITWNDKTDPDTKAWLEKNKHPLFGFPTLVRFSWGTCTPYFKDCTQVLWECDKDEEEGSTASNGKKQLKLSSVGFTGYKRKIEDIESSGKGRCKFFQTRKLELVTKFG
;
A
#
# COMPACT_ATOMS: atom_id res chain seq x y z
N MET A 1 28.30 16.78 1.81
CA MET A 1 27.83 15.62 1.03
C MET A 1 28.04 16.01 -0.41
N ASP A 2 29.09 15.49 -1.01
CA ASP A 2 29.41 15.81 -2.40
C ASP A 2 28.29 15.29 -3.29
N ALA A 3 27.74 16.16 -4.13
CA ALA A 3 26.69 15.78 -5.07
C ALA A 3 27.27 14.71 -6.00
N VAL A 4 26.65 13.53 -6.04
CA VAL A 4 27.00 12.51 -7.02
C VAL A 4 26.83 13.14 -8.40
N PRO A 5 27.88 13.19 -9.23
CA PRO A 5 27.77 13.82 -10.55
C PRO A 5 26.70 13.10 -11.35
N LEU A 6 25.78 13.88 -11.91
CA LEU A 6 24.75 13.33 -12.78
C LEU A 6 25.42 12.70 -14.00
N PRO A 7 24.91 11.55 -14.47
CA PRO A 7 25.40 10.97 -15.71
C PRO A 7 25.10 11.89 -16.89
N GLU A 8 25.93 11.87 -17.93
CA GLU A 8 25.81 12.76 -19.09
C GLU A 8 24.42 12.70 -19.74
N TRP A 9 23.82 11.50 -19.78
CA TRP A 9 22.48 11.26 -20.31
C TRP A 9 21.36 11.98 -19.54
N ALA A 10 21.60 12.45 -18.31
CA ALA A 10 20.61 13.21 -17.55
C ALA A 10 20.25 14.55 -18.22
N SER A 11 21.12 15.07 -19.10
CA SER A 11 20.85 16.28 -19.88
C SER A 11 20.04 16.01 -21.17
N GLU A 12 19.92 14.75 -21.58
CA GLU A 12 19.13 14.33 -22.73
C GLU A 12 17.66 14.08 -22.35
N PRO A 13 16.71 14.12 -23.31
CA PRO A 13 15.32 13.77 -23.03
C PRO A 13 15.19 12.39 -22.38
N CYS A 14 14.69 12.34 -21.16
CA CYS A 14 14.54 11.12 -20.37
C CYS A 14 13.09 10.68 -20.24
N ILE A 15 12.90 9.37 -20.12
CA ILE A 15 11.62 8.73 -19.79
C ILE A 15 11.68 8.14 -18.39
N MET A 16 10.53 8.07 -17.71
CA MET A 16 10.40 7.47 -16.38
C MET A 16 9.18 6.58 -16.31
N GLY A 17 9.30 5.47 -15.60
CA GLY A 17 8.23 4.56 -15.24
C GLY A 17 8.00 4.59 -13.74
N ILE A 18 6.73 4.50 -13.32
CA ILE A 18 6.33 4.45 -11.92
C ILE A 18 5.34 3.31 -11.73
N ASP A 19 5.59 2.50 -10.71
CA ASP A 19 4.70 1.43 -10.27
C ASP A 19 4.79 1.27 -8.73
N GLU A 20 3.85 0.52 -8.15
CA GLU A 20 3.80 0.26 -6.72
C GLU A 20 3.83 -1.24 -6.36
N ALA A 21 4.21 -1.51 -5.12
CA ALA A 21 4.09 -2.80 -4.49
C ALA A 21 3.50 -2.67 -3.08
N GLY A 22 2.65 -3.62 -2.70
CA GLY A 22 2.11 -3.67 -1.34
C GLY A 22 0.98 -2.68 -1.08
N ARG A 23 0.14 -2.37 -2.07
CA ARG A 23 -1.06 -1.56 -1.87
C ARG A 23 -2.15 -2.29 -1.07
N GLY A 24 -2.38 -3.58 -1.35
CA GLY A 24 -3.44 -4.39 -0.72
C GLY A 24 -3.16 -5.01 0.67
N PRO A 25 -1.93 -5.38 1.05
CA PRO A 25 -1.63 -6.05 2.32
C PRO A 25 -2.08 -5.27 3.55
N VAL A 26 -2.50 -5.99 4.59
CA VAL A 26 -2.68 -5.48 5.95
C VAL A 26 -1.35 -5.37 6.71
N LEU A 27 -0.31 -6.06 6.25
CA LEU A 27 1.04 -6.06 6.87
C LEU A 27 2.08 -5.40 5.96
N GLY A 28 3.02 -4.69 6.58
CA GLY A 28 4.23 -4.18 5.94
C GLY A 28 4.07 -2.86 5.20
N PRO A 29 5.15 -2.35 4.58
CA PRO A 29 5.14 -1.06 3.90
C PRO A 29 4.45 -1.12 2.54
N MET A 30 4.01 0.05 2.06
CA MET A 30 3.64 0.27 0.67
C MET A 30 4.81 0.97 -0.02
N VAL A 31 5.29 0.43 -1.13
CA VAL A 31 6.47 0.95 -1.82
C VAL A 31 6.10 1.44 -3.21
N TYR A 32 6.44 2.67 -3.53
CA TYR A 32 6.47 3.17 -4.90
C TYR A 32 7.89 3.10 -5.43
N GLY A 33 8.06 2.55 -6.62
CA GLY A 33 9.34 2.49 -7.32
C GLY A 33 9.30 3.33 -8.58
N CYS A 34 10.44 3.90 -8.96
CA CYS A 34 10.64 4.45 -10.28
C CYS A 34 11.91 3.94 -10.93
N LEU A 35 11.87 3.85 -12.25
CA LEU A 35 13.02 3.65 -13.12
C LEU A 35 12.99 4.75 -14.18
N TYR A 36 14.13 5.32 -14.53
CA TYR A 36 14.25 6.34 -15.56
C TYR A 36 15.55 6.18 -16.34
N CYS A 37 15.52 6.57 -17.61
CA CYS A 37 16.63 6.41 -18.55
C CYS A 37 16.47 7.41 -19.71
N PRO A 38 17.53 7.67 -20.51
CA PRO A 38 17.38 8.48 -21.71
C PRO A 38 16.46 7.79 -22.71
N LEU A 39 15.72 8.59 -23.49
CA LEU A 39 14.75 8.10 -24.46
C LEU A 39 15.39 7.14 -25.49
N SER A 40 16.66 7.37 -25.83
CA SER A 40 17.48 6.51 -26.70
C SER A 40 17.66 5.09 -26.16
N TYR A 41 17.65 4.91 -24.83
CA TYR A 41 17.84 3.61 -24.17
C TYR A 41 16.56 2.77 -24.06
N GLN A 42 15.41 3.33 -24.43
CA GLN A 42 14.12 2.63 -24.33
C GLN A 42 14.09 1.29 -25.09
N GLN A 43 14.75 1.22 -26.26
CA GLN A 43 14.82 0.00 -27.06
C GLN A 43 15.69 -1.08 -26.38
N THR A 44 16.83 -0.69 -25.83
CA THR A 44 17.69 -1.59 -25.05
C THR A 44 16.95 -2.10 -23.81
N LEU A 45 16.23 -1.21 -23.12
CA LEU A 45 15.41 -1.59 -21.96
C LEU A 45 14.32 -2.63 -22.32
N ALA A 46 13.73 -2.53 -23.52
CA ALA A 46 12.76 -3.53 -23.99
C ALA A 46 13.38 -4.93 -24.20
N SER A 47 14.67 -5.00 -24.53
CA SER A 47 15.38 -6.27 -24.73
C SER A 47 15.71 -7.03 -23.44
N LEU A 48 15.65 -6.35 -22.28
CA LEU A 48 16.01 -6.91 -20.97
C LEU A 48 14.91 -7.81 -20.33
N ASN A 49 13.87 -8.19 -21.08
CA ASN A 49 12.85 -9.18 -20.70
C ASN A 49 12.17 -8.96 -19.33
N PHE A 50 11.75 -7.73 -19.03
CA PHE A 50 11.02 -7.42 -17.78
C PHE A 50 9.53 -7.85 -17.78
N ALA A 51 8.99 -8.21 -18.96
CA ALA A 51 7.55 -8.23 -19.27
C ALA A 51 6.66 -9.15 -18.42
N ASP A 52 7.21 -10.11 -17.67
CA ASP A 52 6.41 -11.05 -16.86
C ASP A 52 6.78 -11.06 -15.36
N SER A 53 7.08 -9.89 -14.78
CA SER A 53 7.46 -9.76 -13.36
C SER A 53 6.43 -10.31 -12.35
N LYS A 54 5.19 -10.59 -12.78
CA LYS A 54 4.11 -11.16 -11.95
C LYS A 54 4.21 -12.67 -11.79
N THR A 55 4.86 -13.39 -12.71
CA THR A 55 5.13 -14.83 -12.60
C THR A 55 6.58 -15.14 -12.20
N LEU A 56 7.46 -14.13 -12.20
CA LEU A 56 8.84 -14.29 -11.78
C LEU A 56 8.95 -14.65 -10.29
N LYS A 57 9.77 -15.66 -10.02
CA LYS A 57 10.20 -16.01 -8.66
C LYS A 57 11.00 -14.89 -8.02
N GLU A 58 11.01 -14.85 -6.70
CA GLU A 58 11.71 -13.83 -5.90
C GLU A 58 13.19 -13.73 -6.28
N GLU A 59 13.87 -14.86 -6.45
CA GLU A 59 15.29 -14.91 -6.79
C GLU A 59 15.57 -14.26 -8.15
N LYS A 60 14.67 -14.45 -9.12
CA LYS A 60 14.83 -13.84 -10.45
C LYS A 60 14.57 -12.33 -10.42
N ARG A 61 13.64 -11.88 -9.57
CA ARG A 61 13.39 -10.43 -9.37
C ARG A 61 14.59 -9.76 -8.72
N GLU A 62 15.23 -10.40 -7.75
CA GLU A 62 16.47 -9.93 -7.12
C GLU A 62 17.61 -9.82 -8.14
N GLU A 63 17.82 -10.85 -8.98
CA GLU A 63 18.83 -10.81 -10.04
C GLU A 63 18.58 -9.66 -11.03
N LEU A 64 17.34 -9.49 -11.49
CA LEU A 64 16.98 -8.38 -12.38
C LEU A 64 17.19 -7.02 -11.72
N PHE A 65 16.91 -6.88 -10.43
CA PHE A 65 17.14 -5.64 -9.71
C PHE A 65 18.62 -5.30 -9.56
N GLU A 66 19.49 -6.28 -9.30
CA GLU A 66 20.95 -6.05 -9.26
C GLU A 66 21.52 -5.72 -10.66
N ASN A 67 20.98 -6.32 -11.72
CA ASN A 67 21.32 -5.96 -13.10
C ASN A 67 20.89 -4.51 -13.42
N LEU A 68 19.67 -4.10 -13.03
CA LEU A 68 19.19 -2.72 -13.19
C LEU A 68 20.06 -1.72 -12.42
N LYS A 69 20.49 -2.08 -11.21
CA LYS A 69 21.30 -1.22 -10.35
C LYS A 69 22.75 -1.05 -10.83
N SER A 70 23.29 -2.05 -11.52
CA SER A 70 24.65 -2.02 -12.05
C SER A 70 24.78 -1.32 -13.40
N ASP A 71 23.66 -1.09 -14.10
CA ASP A 71 23.64 -0.39 -15.38
C ASP A 71 23.77 1.14 -15.19
N PRO A 72 24.86 1.78 -15.66
CA PRO A 72 25.06 3.22 -15.52
C PRO A 72 24.10 4.06 -16.38
N SER A 73 23.39 3.43 -17.31
CA SER A 73 22.41 4.07 -18.20
C SER A 73 21.03 4.20 -17.55
N LEU A 74 20.87 3.67 -16.34
CA LEU A 74 19.60 3.61 -15.61
C LEU A 74 19.70 4.36 -14.29
N GLY A 75 18.70 5.19 -14.04
CA GLY A 75 18.43 5.75 -12.72
C GLY A 75 17.21 5.08 -12.11
N TRP A 76 17.22 4.87 -10.80
CA TRP A 76 16.06 4.33 -10.09
C TRP A 76 15.89 5.05 -8.75
N GLY A 77 14.72 4.88 -8.17
CA GLY A 77 14.37 5.47 -6.88
C GLY A 77 13.17 4.79 -6.26
N VAL A 78 13.02 4.95 -4.96
CA VAL A 78 11.90 4.40 -4.20
C VAL A 78 11.31 5.42 -3.25
N ASP A 79 10.05 5.20 -2.89
CA ASP A 79 9.36 5.84 -1.79
C ASP A 79 8.72 4.75 -0.95
N VAL A 80 9.27 4.52 0.24
CA VAL A 80 8.79 3.48 1.16
C VAL A 80 7.89 4.14 2.19
N ILE A 81 6.60 3.83 2.14
CA ILE A 81 5.61 4.35 3.07
C ILE A 81 5.43 3.35 4.20
N ASP A 82 5.82 3.76 5.40
CA ASP A 82 5.73 2.96 6.61
C ASP A 82 4.25 2.65 6.96
N PRO A 83 3.91 1.43 7.39
CA PRO A 83 2.57 1.08 7.86
C PRO A 83 2.04 2.00 8.97
N ARG A 84 2.90 2.55 9.83
CA ARG A 84 2.54 3.54 10.86
C ARG A 84 2.10 4.84 10.23
N ASP A 85 2.89 5.38 9.30
CA ASP A 85 2.56 6.61 8.59
C ASP A 85 1.27 6.48 7.80
N LEU A 86 1.09 5.31 7.17
CA LEU A 86 -0.08 5.03 6.36
C LEU A 86 -1.33 4.93 7.25
N SER A 87 -1.22 4.26 8.40
CA SER A 87 -2.29 4.20 9.41
C SER A 87 -2.62 5.59 9.96
N ALA A 88 -1.60 6.36 10.34
CA ALA A 88 -1.75 7.71 10.89
C ALA A 88 -2.46 8.64 9.91
N LYS A 89 -2.01 8.70 8.64
CA LYS A 89 -2.63 9.55 7.60
C LYS A 89 -4.09 9.20 7.32
N MET A 90 -4.45 7.91 7.39
CA MET A 90 -5.82 7.45 7.12
C MET A 90 -6.76 7.56 8.32
N LEU A 91 -6.23 7.58 9.55
CA LEU A 91 -7.00 7.61 10.80
C LEU A 91 -6.95 8.96 11.53
N GLN A 92 -6.18 9.94 11.04
CA GLN A 92 -6.16 11.29 11.61
C GLN A 92 -7.50 12.03 11.44
N ARG A 93 -7.66 13.15 12.15
CA ARG A 93 -8.87 13.99 12.12
C ARG A 93 -9.24 14.42 10.70
N GLU A 94 -8.27 14.98 9.96
CA GLU A 94 -8.42 15.30 8.54
C GLU A 94 -7.96 14.13 7.68
N LYS A 95 -8.85 13.15 7.50
CA LYS A 95 -8.54 11.85 6.89
C LYS A 95 -8.00 12.02 5.47
N ILE A 96 -6.82 11.47 5.20
CA ILE A 96 -6.26 11.36 3.84
C ILE A 96 -6.54 9.94 3.33
N ASN A 97 -7.21 9.84 2.18
CA ASN A 97 -7.52 8.54 1.60
C ASN A 97 -6.29 7.89 0.94
N LEU A 98 -6.34 6.57 0.74
CA LEU A 98 -5.21 5.82 0.16
C LEU A 98 -4.84 6.26 -1.27
N ASN A 99 -5.81 6.68 -2.09
CA ASN A 99 -5.52 7.18 -3.44
C ASN A 99 -4.69 8.45 -3.39
N GLU A 100 -4.99 9.35 -2.46
CA GLU A 100 -4.24 10.59 -2.28
C GLU A 100 -2.82 10.34 -1.77
N ILE A 101 -2.65 9.43 -0.79
CA ILE A 101 -1.33 8.99 -0.33
C ILE A 101 -0.52 8.41 -1.50
N SER A 102 -1.13 7.54 -2.30
CA SER A 102 -0.53 6.96 -3.51
C SER A 102 -0.10 8.01 -4.52
N HIS A 103 -1.00 8.93 -4.89
CA HIS A 103 -0.68 9.99 -5.86
C HIS A 103 0.44 10.89 -5.35
N ASN A 104 0.44 11.23 -4.05
CA ASN A 104 1.48 12.09 -3.46
C ASN A 104 2.85 11.42 -3.48
N SER A 105 2.92 10.10 -3.27
CA SER A 105 4.16 9.32 -3.35
C SER A 105 4.74 9.31 -4.77
N ALA A 106 3.92 9.00 -5.76
CA ALA A 106 4.34 9.03 -7.18
C ALA A 106 4.77 10.45 -7.62
N MET A 107 4.01 11.49 -7.26
CA MET A 107 4.41 12.88 -7.52
C MET A 107 5.71 13.25 -6.80
N GLY A 108 5.93 12.71 -5.61
CA GLY A 108 7.17 12.85 -4.85
C GLY A 108 8.38 12.29 -5.61
N LEU A 109 8.25 11.10 -6.19
CA LEU A 109 9.28 10.49 -7.04
C LEU A 109 9.60 11.36 -8.26
N VAL A 110 8.57 11.81 -9.00
CA VAL A 110 8.76 12.69 -10.17
C VAL A 110 9.50 13.95 -9.77
N ARG A 111 9.06 14.61 -8.69
CA ARG A 111 9.73 15.81 -8.18
C ARG A 111 11.18 15.54 -7.80
N ARG A 112 11.48 14.44 -7.11
CA ARG A 112 12.87 14.09 -6.76
C ARG A 112 13.75 13.95 -8.00
N VAL A 113 13.26 13.31 -9.07
CA VAL A 113 14.01 13.17 -10.33
C VAL A 113 14.23 14.51 -11.04
N LEU A 114 13.22 15.38 -11.05
CA LEU A 114 13.35 16.74 -11.59
C LEU A 114 14.33 17.59 -10.76
N ASP A 115 14.27 17.51 -9.43
CA ASP A 115 15.16 18.25 -8.52
C ASP A 115 16.61 17.78 -8.61
N LEU A 116 16.84 16.53 -9.03
CA LEU A 116 18.18 16.03 -9.39
C LEU A 116 18.72 16.67 -10.67
N GLY A 117 17.91 17.38 -11.48
CA GLY A 117 18.35 18.00 -12.72
C GLY A 117 18.27 17.08 -13.95
N VAL A 118 17.56 15.95 -13.85
CA VAL A 118 17.29 15.08 -15.00
C VAL A 118 16.28 15.75 -15.92
N PHE A 119 16.58 15.81 -17.22
CA PHE A 119 15.69 16.38 -18.24
C PHE A 119 14.55 15.41 -18.59
N LEU A 120 13.63 15.25 -17.65
CA LEU A 120 12.49 14.34 -17.73
C LEU A 120 11.41 14.91 -18.65
N THR A 121 11.10 14.19 -19.74
CA THR A 121 10.11 14.64 -20.74
C THR A 121 8.84 13.79 -20.74
N GLU A 122 8.94 12.49 -20.46
CA GLU A 122 7.78 11.58 -20.41
C GLU A 122 7.77 10.71 -19.16
N VAL A 123 6.59 10.56 -18.54
CA VAL A 123 6.38 9.70 -17.37
C VAL A 123 5.21 8.75 -17.62
N TYR A 124 5.47 7.46 -17.43
CA TYR A 124 4.52 6.37 -17.56
C TYR A 124 4.17 5.84 -16.16
N VAL A 125 2.88 5.74 -15.85
CA VAL A 125 2.41 5.37 -14.50
C VAL A 125 1.40 4.23 -14.58
N ASP A 126 1.60 3.16 -13.81
CA ASP A 126 0.56 2.15 -13.59
C ASP A 126 -0.49 2.68 -12.61
N THR A 127 -1.77 2.39 -12.88
CA THR A 127 -2.84 2.75 -11.95
C THR A 127 -3.87 1.64 -11.84
N VAL A 128 -4.42 1.51 -10.63
CA VAL A 128 -5.63 0.71 -10.37
C VAL A 128 -6.91 1.53 -10.54
N GLY A 129 -6.81 2.86 -10.62
CA GLY A 129 -7.93 3.80 -10.55
C GLY A 129 -8.39 4.37 -11.89
N ASP A 130 -8.97 5.56 -11.82
CA ASP A 130 -9.36 6.38 -12.97
C ASP A 130 -8.11 7.06 -13.53
N ALA A 131 -7.66 6.59 -14.70
CA ALA A 131 -6.42 7.03 -15.32
C ALA A 131 -6.49 8.48 -15.79
N ASP A 132 -7.66 8.94 -16.26
CA ASP A 132 -7.81 10.29 -16.81
C ASP A 132 -7.69 11.35 -15.71
N LYS A 133 -8.40 11.17 -14.59
CA LYS A 133 -8.29 12.07 -13.43
C LYS A 133 -6.88 12.12 -12.87
N TYR A 134 -6.20 10.97 -12.84
CA TYR A 134 -4.85 10.92 -12.31
C TYR A 134 -3.86 11.62 -13.25
N ARG A 135 -3.99 11.39 -14.57
CA ARG A 135 -3.22 12.11 -15.59
C ARG A 135 -3.42 13.62 -15.48
N GLU A 136 -4.66 14.10 -15.39
CA GLU A 136 -4.96 15.53 -15.23
C GLU A 136 -4.28 16.12 -13.99
N LYS A 137 -4.33 15.42 -12.85
CA LYS A 137 -3.67 15.85 -11.61
C LYS A 137 -2.15 15.95 -11.78
N LEU A 138 -1.52 14.98 -12.46
CA LEU A 138 -0.09 14.97 -12.74
C LEU A 138 0.31 16.10 -13.69
N SER A 139 -0.40 16.26 -14.81
CA SER A 139 -0.16 17.31 -15.80
C SER A 139 -0.36 18.70 -15.23
N ALA A 140 -1.35 18.90 -14.33
CA ALA A 140 -1.52 20.17 -13.64
C ALA A 140 -0.35 20.50 -12.69
N ARG A 141 0.26 19.47 -12.09
CA ARG A 141 1.38 19.65 -11.16
C ARG A 141 2.72 19.82 -11.86
N PHE A 142 2.91 19.17 -13.01
CA PHE A 142 4.17 19.17 -13.77
C PHE A 142 3.88 19.45 -15.27
N PRO A 143 3.58 20.71 -15.64
CA PRO A 143 3.13 21.04 -17.00
C PRO A 143 4.17 20.83 -18.11
N GLY A 144 5.46 20.74 -17.75
CA GLY A 144 6.56 20.48 -18.71
C GLY A 144 6.79 19.00 -19.02
N VAL A 145 6.04 18.09 -18.40
CA VAL A 145 6.22 16.63 -18.52
C VAL A 145 4.96 16.00 -19.10
N LYS A 146 5.13 15.13 -20.09
CA LYS A 146 4.04 14.36 -20.69
C LYS A 146 3.75 13.13 -19.84
N PHE A 147 2.53 13.01 -19.33
CA PHE A 147 2.10 11.86 -18.54
C PHE A 147 1.25 10.88 -19.33
N VAL A 148 1.61 9.60 -19.27
CA VAL A 148 0.82 8.48 -19.76
C VAL A 148 0.44 7.61 -18.57
N VAL A 149 -0.83 7.66 -18.19
CA VAL A 149 -1.37 6.85 -17.11
C VAL A 149 -2.26 5.77 -17.72
N SER A 150 -1.99 4.51 -17.41
CA SER A 150 -2.77 3.39 -17.94
C SER A 150 -2.83 2.24 -16.94
N LYS A 151 -3.83 1.38 -17.08
CA LYS A 151 -3.93 0.15 -16.29
C LYS A 151 -3.02 -0.91 -16.93
N LYS A 152 -2.31 -1.68 -16.12
CA LYS A 152 -1.35 -2.71 -16.58
C LYS A 152 -0.21 -2.09 -17.40
N ALA A 153 0.21 -0.89 -17.03
CA ALA A 153 1.30 -0.19 -17.70
C ALA A 153 2.63 -0.97 -17.62
N ASP A 154 2.80 -1.79 -16.58
CA ASP A 154 3.93 -2.70 -16.38
C ASP A 154 4.10 -3.75 -17.49
N SER A 155 3.00 -4.11 -18.16
CA SER A 155 3.00 -5.05 -19.30
C SER A 155 3.19 -4.34 -20.65
N LEU A 156 2.98 -3.03 -20.70
CA LEU A 156 3.01 -2.23 -21.93
C LEU A 156 4.34 -1.47 -22.10
N TYR A 157 4.93 -1.02 -21.00
CA TYR A 157 6.08 -0.12 -21.01
C TYR A 157 7.22 -0.74 -20.20
N PRO A 158 8.38 -1.03 -20.83
CA PRO A 158 9.54 -1.64 -20.13
C PRO A 158 10.01 -0.84 -18.92
N VAL A 159 9.92 0.50 -18.99
CA VAL A 159 10.31 1.38 -17.89
C VAL A 159 9.39 1.24 -16.66
N VAL A 160 8.09 1.02 -16.87
CA VAL A 160 7.15 0.73 -15.78
C VAL A 160 7.38 -0.69 -15.26
N SER A 161 7.69 -1.63 -16.14
CA SER A 161 8.05 -3.00 -15.78
C SER A 161 9.28 -3.06 -14.86
N GLY A 162 10.32 -2.30 -15.19
CA GLY A 162 11.50 -2.15 -14.34
C GLY A 162 11.19 -1.46 -13.00
N ALA A 163 10.40 -0.39 -13.01
CA ALA A 163 9.91 0.27 -11.79
C ALA A 163 9.12 -0.70 -10.88
N SER A 164 8.35 -1.62 -11.48
CA SER A 164 7.64 -2.70 -10.78
C SER A 164 8.59 -3.63 -10.04
N ILE A 165 9.70 -4.01 -10.67
CA ILE A 165 10.74 -4.85 -10.05
C ILE A 165 11.37 -4.10 -8.86
N VAL A 166 11.75 -2.83 -9.07
CA VAL A 166 12.31 -1.96 -8.03
C VAL A 166 11.38 -1.89 -6.81
N ALA A 167 10.08 -1.65 -7.02
CA ALA A 167 9.10 -1.57 -5.95
C ALA A 167 8.91 -2.91 -5.21
N LYS A 168 8.75 -4.01 -5.95
CA LYS A 168 8.49 -5.34 -5.36
C LYS A 168 9.72 -5.87 -4.59
N VAL A 169 10.91 -5.77 -5.16
CA VAL A 169 12.15 -6.22 -4.49
C VAL A 169 12.40 -5.41 -3.23
N THR A 170 12.23 -4.08 -3.30
CA THR A 170 12.39 -3.21 -2.12
C THR A 170 11.38 -3.55 -1.02
N ARG A 171 10.12 -3.80 -1.38
CA ARG A 171 9.10 -4.24 -0.42
C ARG A 171 9.47 -5.58 0.22
N ASP A 172 9.84 -6.56 -0.59
CA ASP A 172 10.14 -7.91 -0.11
C ASP A 172 11.37 -7.89 0.81
N ARG A 173 12.44 -7.15 0.45
CA ARG A 173 13.59 -6.84 1.33
C ARG A 173 13.15 -6.20 2.64
N SER A 174 12.32 -5.15 2.57
CA SER A 174 11.82 -4.44 3.76
C SER A 174 11.04 -5.36 4.70
N LEU A 175 10.29 -6.32 4.15
CA LEU A 175 9.56 -7.32 4.94
C LEU A 175 10.48 -8.37 5.56
N ARG A 176 11.48 -8.87 4.83
CA ARG A 176 12.46 -9.84 5.35
C ARG A 176 13.28 -9.26 6.50
N ASP A 177 13.68 -8.00 6.35
CA ASP A 177 14.55 -7.29 7.30
C ASP A 177 13.76 -6.47 8.33
N TRP A 178 12.42 -6.60 8.36
CA TRP A 178 11.58 -5.80 9.25
C TRP A 178 11.94 -6.06 10.71
N VAL A 179 12.33 -4.99 11.40
CA VAL A 179 12.56 -5.00 12.84
C VAL A 179 11.27 -4.54 13.53
N LEU A 180 10.71 -5.40 14.36
CA LEU A 180 9.59 -5.02 15.21
C LEU A 180 10.14 -4.25 16.41
N ASP A 181 9.73 -3.00 16.56
CA ASP A 181 10.12 -2.14 17.69
C ASP A 181 9.62 -2.74 19.02
N GLU A 182 8.56 -3.56 18.98
CA GLU A 182 7.89 -4.20 20.11
C GLU A 182 8.65 -5.40 20.70
N THR A 183 9.97 -5.28 20.79
CA THR A 183 11.01 -6.26 21.22
C THR A 183 10.76 -7.05 22.52
N ALA A 184 9.64 -6.87 23.22
CA ALA A 184 9.34 -7.53 24.49
C ALA A 184 8.73 -8.94 24.38
N GLN A 185 8.31 -9.41 23.19
CA GLN A 185 7.70 -10.75 23.05
C GLN A 185 8.22 -11.50 21.82
N ASN A 186 8.27 -12.83 21.91
CA ASN A 186 8.64 -13.79 20.86
C ASN A 186 7.66 -13.73 19.66
N ILE A 187 7.57 -12.58 19.00
CA ILE A 187 6.71 -12.38 17.83
C ILE A 187 7.32 -13.17 16.68
N THR A 188 6.63 -14.23 16.28
CA THR A 188 7.08 -15.14 15.23
C THR A 188 7.05 -14.43 13.87
N ARG A 189 8.16 -14.46 13.12
CA ARG A 189 8.27 -13.81 11.79
C ARG A 189 7.47 -14.48 10.66
N ASN A 190 6.77 -15.58 10.94
CA ASN A 190 5.94 -16.26 9.95
C ASN A 190 4.53 -15.66 9.96
N PHE A 191 4.35 -14.54 9.28
CA PHE A 191 3.08 -13.79 9.19
C PHE A 191 2.33 -14.00 7.86
N GLY A 192 2.74 -14.99 7.05
CA GLY A 192 2.17 -15.25 5.74
C GLY A 192 2.45 -14.14 4.72
N SER A 193 1.56 -13.99 3.74
CA SER A 193 1.68 -13.02 2.64
C SER A 193 1.41 -11.56 3.04
N GLY A 194 0.72 -11.37 4.17
CA GLY A 194 0.19 -10.09 4.60
C GLY A 194 -1.03 -9.60 3.82
N TYR A 195 -1.54 -10.33 2.82
CA TYR A 195 -2.74 -9.96 2.07
C TYR A 195 -4.01 -10.53 2.71
N PRO A 196 -5.06 -9.71 2.93
CA PRO A 196 -6.39 -10.21 3.30
C PRO A 196 -7.14 -10.78 2.06
N GLY A 197 -6.45 -11.62 1.28
CA GLY A 197 -6.99 -12.35 0.12
C GLY A 197 -5.80 -12.97 -0.63
N VAL A 198 -5.74 -14.31 -0.73
CA VAL A 198 -4.53 -14.93 -1.29
C VAL A 198 -4.50 -14.85 -2.81
N TYR A 199 -3.38 -14.40 -3.37
CA TYR A 199 -2.89 -14.93 -4.65
C TYR A 199 -2.28 -16.31 -4.36
N LEU A 200 -3.11 -17.35 -4.25
CA LEU A 200 -2.61 -18.69 -4.01
C LEU A 200 -2.22 -19.29 -5.37
N CYS A 201 -0.93 -19.30 -5.69
CA CYS A 201 -0.43 -20.16 -6.77
C CYS A 201 -0.48 -21.61 -6.26
N LYS A 202 -1.61 -22.29 -6.45
CA LYS A 202 -1.67 -23.75 -6.31
C LYS A 202 -1.35 -24.36 -7.68
N MET A 203 -0.19 -25.01 -7.77
CA MET A 203 0.08 -25.98 -8.83
C MET A 203 -0.89 -27.15 -8.65
N VAL A 204 -1.97 -27.19 -9.41
CA VAL A 204 -2.87 -28.35 -9.43
C VAL A 204 -2.40 -29.27 -10.55
N GLN A 205 -1.76 -30.40 -10.18
CA GLN A 205 -1.59 -31.51 -11.11
C GLN A 205 -2.96 -32.17 -11.30
N GLY A 206 -3.58 -31.95 -12.46
CA GLY A 206 -4.84 -32.57 -12.82
C GLY A 206 -4.82 -33.04 -14.25
N SER A 207 -4.82 -34.36 -14.45
CA SER A 207 -5.06 -34.99 -15.74
C SER A 207 -6.58 -35.00 -15.98
N GLN A 208 -7.12 -34.06 -16.74
CA GLN A 208 -8.51 -34.19 -17.22
C GLN A 208 -8.52 -34.80 -18.63
N LYS A 209 -9.17 -35.97 -18.75
CA LYS A 209 -9.67 -36.46 -20.03
C LYS A 209 -10.84 -35.58 -20.44
N ALA A 210 -10.68 -34.81 -21.52
CA ALA A 210 -11.81 -34.20 -22.19
C ALA A 210 -12.62 -35.30 -22.89
N VAL A 211 -13.86 -35.53 -22.45
CA VAL A 211 -14.84 -36.28 -23.23
C VAL A 211 -15.54 -35.26 -24.14
N LEU A 212 -15.11 -35.20 -25.40
CA LEU A 212 -15.88 -34.58 -26.48
C LEU A 212 -16.60 -35.69 -27.24
N GLY A 213 -17.89 -35.50 -27.49
CA GLY A 213 -18.75 -36.48 -28.15
C GLY A 213 -18.22 -36.97 -29.49
N ASN A 214 -18.43 -38.26 -29.75
CA ASN A 214 -18.40 -38.96 -31.04
C ASN A 214 -17.49 -38.36 -32.13
N LYS A 215 -16.19 -38.71 -32.09
CA LYS A 215 -15.38 -39.08 -33.27
C LYS A 215 -13.99 -39.62 -32.85
N ARG A 216 -13.53 -40.59 -33.64
CA ARG A 216 -12.34 -41.46 -33.55
C ARG A 216 -11.08 -40.84 -32.91
N LEU A 217 -10.49 -41.57 -31.95
CA LEU A 217 -9.17 -41.29 -31.35
C LEU A 217 -8.05 -41.49 -32.38
N VAL A 218 -7.26 -40.45 -32.63
CA VAL A 218 -5.89 -40.55 -33.15
C VAL A 218 -4.98 -40.03 -32.05
N ASN A 219 -4.11 -40.92 -31.56
CA ASN A 219 -3.20 -40.66 -30.46
C ASN A 219 -2.04 -39.79 -30.97
N THR A 220 -1.95 -38.54 -30.53
CA THR A 220 -0.76 -37.71 -30.73
C THR A 220 -0.36 -37.08 -29.41
N GLU A 221 0.80 -37.50 -28.91
CA GLU A 221 1.48 -36.90 -27.78
C GLU A 221 1.93 -35.48 -28.16
N LYS A 222 1.48 -34.45 -27.42
CA LYS A 222 2.29 -33.34 -26.88
C LYS A 222 1.46 -32.12 -26.49
N SER A 223 2.05 -31.37 -25.55
CA SER A 223 1.73 -30.02 -25.06
C SER A 223 0.63 -29.92 -23.99
N VAL A 224 1.08 -29.97 -22.73
CA VAL A 224 0.32 -29.51 -21.57
C VAL A 224 0.29 -27.99 -21.62
N GLN A 225 -0.88 -27.44 -21.91
CA GLN A 225 -1.14 -26.00 -21.95
C GLN A 225 -1.50 -25.54 -20.52
N TYR A 226 -0.64 -24.74 -19.90
CA TYR A 226 -0.92 -24.13 -18.60
C TYR A 226 -1.91 -22.97 -18.80
N VAL A 227 -3.17 -23.17 -18.43
CA VAL A 227 -4.17 -22.10 -18.42
C VAL A 227 -4.35 -21.64 -16.98
N THR A 228 -3.80 -20.47 -16.65
CA THR A 228 -3.97 -19.82 -15.34
C THR A 228 -5.27 -19.02 -15.33
N LEU A 229 -6.35 -19.59 -14.82
CA LEU A 229 -7.58 -18.86 -14.52
C LEU A 229 -7.42 -18.14 -13.17
N ILE A 230 -7.13 -16.84 -13.21
CA ILE A 230 -7.14 -15.97 -12.02
C ILE A 230 -8.61 -15.69 -11.68
N THR A 231 -9.13 -16.34 -10.65
CA THR A 231 -10.44 -15.99 -10.07
C THR A 231 -10.23 -15.25 -8.74
N TRP A 232 -10.85 -14.08 -8.63
CA TRP A 232 -10.94 -13.32 -7.39
C TRP A 232 -11.83 -14.10 -6.41
N ASN A 233 -11.30 -14.47 -5.25
CA ASN A 233 -12.09 -15.08 -4.19
C ASN A 233 -11.68 -14.52 -2.82
N ASP A 234 -12.68 -14.10 -2.04
CA ASP A 234 -12.62 -13.44 -0.71
C ASP A 234 -12.00 -14.29 0.43
N LYS A 235 -11.09 -15.20 0.12
CA LYS A 235 -10.42 -16.05 1.11
C LYS A 235 -9.07 -15.42 1.46
N THR A 236 -9.09 -14.60 2.50
CA THR A 236 -7.93 -14.12 3.28
C THR A 236 -6.93 -15.23 3.58
N ASP A 237 -5.64 -14.91 3.53
CA ASP A 237 -4.55 -15.80 3.94
C ASP A 237 -4.75 -16.31 5.39
N PRO A 238 -4.96 -17.63 5.58
CA PRO A 238 -5.16 -18.21 6.91
C PRO A 238 -4.00 -17.94 7.86
N ASP A 239 -2.77 -17.93 7.35
CA ASP A 239 -1.56 -17.74 8.16
C ASP A 239 -1.48 -16.29 8.65
N THR A 240 -1.82 -15.33 7.77
CA THR A 240 -1.91 -13.89 8.15
C THR A 240 -2.96 -13.69 9.25
N LYS A 241 -4.13 -14.33 9.14
CA LYS A 241 -5.19 -14.23 10.15
C LYS A 241 -4.77 -14.83 11.50
N ALA A 242 -4.14 -16.01 11.47
CA ALA A 242 -3.63 -16.66 12.68
C ALA A 242 -2.55 -15.80 13.35
N TRP A 243 -1.69 -15.16 12.55
CA TRP A 243 -0.68 -14.25 13.06
C TRP A 243 -1.29 -13.01 13.72
N LEU A 244 -2.28 -12.37 13.10
CA LEU A 244 -2.97 -11.22 13.70
C LEU A 244 -3.63 -11.60 15.02
N GLU A 245 -4.32 -12.73 15.08
CA GLU A 245 -4.98 -13.19 16.32
C GLU A 245 -3.97 -13.47 17.44
N LYS A 246 -2.82 -14.06 17.09
CA LYS A 246 -1.77 -14.38 18.07
C LYS A 246 -1.04 -13.15 18.61
N ASN A 247 -0.88 -12.11 17.79
CA ASN A 247 -0.04 -10.94 18.11
C ASN A 247 -0.86 -9.69 18.44
N LYS A 248 -2.16 -9.81 18.73
CA LYS A 248 -2.96 -8.71 19.25
C LYS A 248 -2.76 -8.54 20.76
N HIS A 249 -2.58 -7.30 21.20
CA HIS A 249 -2.47 -6.90 22.58
C HIS A 249 -3.75 -6.17 23.04
N PRO A 250 -4.35 -6.51 24.20
CA PRO A 250 -5.63 -5.93 24.63
C PRO A 250 -5.64 -4.40 24.77
N LEU A 251 -4.51 -3.78 25.11
CA LEU A 251 -4.38 -2.31 25.18
C LEU A 251 -3.87 -1.67 23.89
N PHE A 252 -2.71 -2.09 23.38
CA PHE A 252 -2.02 -1.46 22.24
C PHE A 252 -2.52 -1.92 20.85
N GLY A 253 -3.37 -2.94 20.77
CA GLY A 253 -3.84 -3.46 19.49
C GLY A 253 -2.80 -4.32 18.81
N PHE A 254 -2.14 -3.83 17.77
CA PHE A 254 -1.20 -4.63 16.96
C PHE A 254 0.22 -4.06 16.97
N PRO A 255 1.24 -4.84 16.60
CA PRO A 255 2.57 -4.32 16.30
C PRO A 255 2.53 -3.34 15.11
N THR A 256 3.52 -2.47 15.06
CA THR A 256 3.70 -1.40 14.06
C THR A 256 3.78 -1.90 12.62
N LEU A 257 4.08 -3.18 12.40
CA LEU A 257 4.00 -3.84 11.09
C LEU A 257 2.57 -3.83 10.51
N VAL A 258 1.55 -3.79 11.36
CA VAL A 258 0.13 -3.86 10.97
C VAL A 258 -0.39 -2.49 10.57
N ARG A 259 -1.15 -2.44 9.48
CA ARG A 259 -1.83 -1.23 9.02
C ARG A 259 -3.22 -1.12 9.66
N PHE A 260 -3.33 -0.35 10.73
CA PHE A 260 -4.54 -0.21 11.54
C PHE A 260 -5.75 0.32 10.74
N SER A 261 -5.52 1.05 9.65
CA SER A 261 -6.59 1.60 8.80
C SER A 261 -7.29 0.58 7.90
N TRP A 262 -6.85 -0.70 7.88
CA TRP A 262 -7.47 -1.74 7.07
C TRP A 262 -8.72 -2.30 7.75
N GLY A 263 -9.81 -2.44 6.99
CA GLY A 263 -11.05 -3.04 7.49
C GLY A 263 -10.88 -4.48 8.00
N THR A 264 -9.80 -5.19 7.64
CA THR A 264 -9.47 -6.50 8.19
C THR A 264 -9.14 -6.45 9.69
N CYS A 265 -8.63 -5.32 10.20
CA CYS A 265 -8.28 -5.16 11.61
C CYS A 265 -9.51 -4.88 12.49
N THR A 266 -10.56 -4.26 11.93
CA THR A 266 -11.80 -3.87 12.63
C THR A 266 -12.38 -4.95 13.56
N PRO A 267 -12.55 -6.22 13.14
CA PRO A 267 -13.18 -7.24 13.98
C PRO A 267 -12.36 -7.56 15.22
N TYR A 268 -11.02 -7.48 15.15
CA TYR A 268 -10.11 -7.86 16.22
C TYR A 268 -10.10 -6.86 17.38
N PHE A 269 -10.43 -5.59 17.11
CA PHE A 269 -10.49 -4.56 18.14
C PHE A 269 -11.72 -4.68 19.04
N LYS A 270 -12.73 -5.47 18.67
CA LYS A 270 -13.90 -5.72 19.54
C LYS A 270 -13.52 -6.42 20.85
N ASP A 271 -12.45 -7.20 20.83
CA ASP A 271 -11.94 -7.91 22.00
C ASP A 271 -10.89 -7.08 22.78
N CYS A 272 -10.57 -5.87 22.29
CA CYS A 272 -9.57 -4.99 22.89
C CYS A 272 -10.23 -3.96 23.83
N THR A 273 -9.39 -3.30 24.62
CA THR A 273 -9.78 -2.22 25.53
C THR A 273 -10.33 -1.05 24.73
N GLN A 274 -11.49 -0.54 25.15
CA GLN A 274 -12.09 0.63 24.52
C GLN A 274 -11.28 1.90 24.83
N VAL A 275 -11.00 2.68 23.79
CA VAL A 275 -10.30 3.97 23.79
C VAL A 275 -11.25 4.96 23.15
N LEU A 276 -11.42 6.12 23.76
CA LEU A 276 -12.30 7.17 23.24
C LEU A 276 -11.43 8.33 22.79
N TRP A 277 -11.56 8.73 21.53
CA TRP A 277 -10.82 9.88 20.99
C TRP A 277 -11.70 11.13 21.03
N GLU A 278 -11.10 12.30 21.24
CA GLU A 278 -11.84 13.57 21.30
C GLU A 278 -12.62 13.84 20.00
N CYS A 279 -12.07 13.43 18.86
CA CYS A 279 -12.69 13.60 17.55
C CYS A 279 -13.93 12.71 17.34
N ASP A 280 -14.15 11.69 18.17
CA ASP A 280 -15.36 10.87 18.10
C ASP A 280 -16.60 11.65 18.60
N LYS A 281 -16.40 12.74 19.35
CA LYS A 281 -17.49 13.60 19.85
C LYS A 281 -18.00 14.58 18.78
N ASP A 282 -17.11 15.09 17.92
CA ASP A 282 -17.45 16.12 16.93
C ASP A 282 -18.29 15.57 15.76
N GLU A 283 -18.27 14.26 15.48
CA GLU A 283 -19.06 13.64 14.40
C GLU A 283 -20.53 13.34 14.82
N GLU A 284 -20.89 13.39 16.11
CA GLU A 284 -22.28 13.16 16.58
C GLU A 284 -23.17 14.42 16.47
N GLU A 285 -22.60 15.63 16.52
CA GLU A 285 -23.36 16.89 16.43
C GLU A 285 -23.63 17.35 14.98
N GLY A 286 -22.99 16.75 13.97
CA GLY A 286 -23.02 17.21 12.58
C GLY A 286 -23.89 16.41 11.58
N SER A 287 -24.53 15.30 11.98
CA SER A 287 -25.17 14.40 11.00
C SER A 287 -26.65 14.73 10.74
N THR A 288 -26.92 15.77 9.97
CA THR A 288 -28.09 15.83 9.09
C THR A 288 -27.66 16.16 7.65
N ALA A 289 -27.94 15.22 6.74
CA ALA A 289 -27.79 15.26 5.28
C ALA A 289 -26.43 14.80 4.67
N SER A 290 -26.38 13.56 4.16
CA SER A 290 -26.36 13.27 2.71
C SER A 290 -25.94 11.81 2.43
N ASN A 291 -26.59 11.22 1.43
CA ASN A 291 -26.36 9.86 0.94
C ASN A 291 -25.00 9.75 0.24
N GLY A 292 -24.07 9.01 0.84
CA GLY A 292 -22.81 8.58 0.23
C GLY A 292 -22.37 7.25 0.85
N LYS A 293 -21.84 6.33 0.03
CA LYS A 293 -21.45 4.96 0.42
C LYS A 293 -20.68 4.95 1.74
N LYS A 294 -21.19 4.19 2.74
CA LYS A 294 -20.67 4.13 4.12
C LYS A 294 -19.18 3.77 4.15
N GLN A 295 -18.38 4.78 4.43
CA GLN A 295 -16.94 4.74 4.61
C GLN A 295 -16.62 4.39 6.08
N LEU A 296 -15.55 3.62 6.33
CA LEU A 296 -15.17 3.13 7.66
C LEU A 296 -14.95 4.30 8.64
N LYS A 297 -15.67 4.30 9.76
CA LYS A 297 -15.53 5.26 10.88
C LYS A 297 -14.37 4.85 11.79
N LEU A 298 -13.73 5.79 12.50
CA LEU A 298 -12.83 5.45 13.62
C LEU A 298 -13.56 4.61 14.69
N SER A 299 -14.84 4.91 14.92
CA SER A 299 -15.75 4.08 15.72
C SER A 299 -16.03 2.68 15.16
N SER A 300 -15.77 2.44 13.87
CA SER A 300 -15.88 1.12 13.24
C SER A 300 -14.59 0.29 13.31
N VAL A 301 -13.53 0.79 13.96
CA VAL A 301 -12.29 0.05 14.27
C VAL A 301 -12.37 -0.51 15.71
N GLY A 302 -13.58 -0.86 16.19
CA GLY A 302 -13.80 -1.38 17.55
C GLY A 302 -14.17 -0.34 18.61
N PHE A 303 -14.22 0.96 18.26
CA PHE A 303 -14.67 2.01 19.17
C PHE A 303 -16.15 2.34 18.98
N THR A 304 -17.04 1.38 19.23
CA THR A 304 -18.45 1.71 19.37
C THR A 304 -18.64 2.48 20.67
N GLY A 305 -19.10 3.73 20.59
CA GLY A 305 -19.52 4.49 21.76
C GLY A 305 -20.52 3.69 22.58
N TYR A 306 -20.08 3.18 23.72
CA TYR A 306 -21.04 2.90 24.78
C TYR A 306 -21.51 4.29 25.21
N LYS A 307 -22.82 4.55 25.11
CA LYS A 307 -23.45 5.56 25.94
C LYS A 307 -23.20 5.14 27.38
N ARG A 308 -22.02 5.49 27.93
CA ARG A 308 -21.99 5.83 29.34
C ARG A 308 -23.01 6.95 29.40
N LYS A 309 -24.09 6.76 30.14
CA LYS A 309 -24.84 7.89 30.66
C LYS A 309 -23.77 8.80 31.25
N ILE A 310 -23.48 9.90 30.58
CA ILE A 310 -22.76 11.02 31.14
C ILE A 310 -23.76 11.68 32.09
N GLU A 311 -24.15 10.94 33.12
CA GLU A 311 -24.69 11.52 34.34
C GLU A 311 -23.55 11.60 35.38
N ASP A 312 -22.44 10.85 35.19
CA ASP A 312 -21.37 10.76 36.20
C ASP A 312 -20.02 11.43 35.83
N ILE A 313 -19.89 12.09 34.66
CA ILE A 313 -18.67 12.87 34.31
C ILE A 313 -19.01 14.30 33.82
N GLU A 314 -20.26 14.73 33.95
CA GLU A 314 -20.59 16.15 33.95
C GLU A 314 -21.08 16.53 35.34
N SER A 315 -20.14 16.79 36.27
CA SER A 315 -20.48 17.62 37.42
C SER A 315 -20.79 18.99 36.86
N SER A 316 -22.08 19.25 36.61
CA SER A 316 -22.55 20.47 35.98
C SER A 316 -21.91 21.66 36.67
N GLY A 317 -20.93 22.30 36.03
CA GLY A 317 -20.25 23.48 36.55
C GLY A 317 -21.19 24.67 36.73
N LYS A 318 -22.49 24.51 36.43
CA LYS A 318 -23.57 25.46 36.70
C LYS A 318 -23.48 25.96 38.15
N GLY A 319 -23.11 27.23 38.32
CA GLY A 319 -22.98 27.91 39.60
C GLY A 319 -21.55 28.18 40.09
N ARG A 320 -20.50 27.69 39.41
CA ARG A 320 -19.09 27.94 39.79
C ARG A 320 -18.52 29.18 39.09
N CYS A 321 -17.49 29.81 39.68
CA CYS A 321 -16.83 30.94 39.02
C CYS A 321 -16.07 30.48 37.77
N LYS A 322 -15.97 31.39 36.78
CA LYS A 322 -15.42 31.13 35.44
C LYS A 322 -13.99 30.57 35.48
N PHE A 323 -13.21 30.90 36.51
CA PHE A 323 -11.84 30.41 36.70
C PHE A 323 -11.75 28.87 36.76
N PHE A 324 -12.62 28.22 37.54
CA PHE A 324 -12.59 26.76 37.73
C PHE A 324 -13.18 26.02 36.52
N GLN A 325 -14.27 26.55 35.96
CA GLN A 325 -14.92 25.98 34.78
C GLN A 325 -13.98 25.93 33.56
N THR A 326 -13.29 27.04 33.27
CA THR A 326 -12.37 27.14 32.13
C THR A 326 -11.17 26.20 32.23
N ARG A 327 -10.81 25.75 33.44
CA ARG A 327 -9.67 24.88 33.70
C ARG A 327 -10.06 23.43 34.00
N LYS A 328 -11.36 23.10 33.92
CA LYS A 328 -11.92 21.78 34.26
C LYS A 328 -11.46 21.29 35.64
N LEU A 329 -11.37 22.20 36.61
CA LEU A 329 -10.97 21.89 37.99
C LEU A 329 -12.21 21.55 38.82
N GLU A 330 -12.14 20.43 39.53
CA GLU A 330 -13.24 19.90 40.34
C GLU A 330 -12.79 19.57 41.76
N LEU A 331 -13.69 19.78 42.73
CA LEU A 331 -13.46 19.36 44.10
C LEU A 331 -13.66 17.85 44.19
N VAL A 332 -12.60 17.13 44.57
CA VAL A 332 -12.67 15.69 44.80
C VAL A 332 -13.32 15.45 46.16
N THR A 333 -14.55 14.95 46.18
CA THR A 333 -15.32 14.70 47.41
C THR A 333 -15.09 13.30 47.99
N LYS A 334 -14.50 12.39 47.21
CA LYS A 334 -14.06 11.06 47.63
C LYS A 334 -12.78 10.70 46.88
N PHE A 335 -11.74 10.32 47.60
CA PHE A 335 -10.58 9.63 47.04
C PHE A 335 -10.81 8.14 47.26
N GLY A 336 -10.88 7.38 46.18
CA GLY A 336 -11.00 5.92 46.18
C GLY A 336 -9.63 5.28 46.03
#